data_AF-A0A090Q8B5-F1
#
_entry.id   AF-A0A090Q8B5-F1
#
_cell.length_a   1.000
_cell.length_b   1.000
_cell.length_c   1.000
_cell.angle_alpha   90.00
_cell.angle_beta   90.00
_cell.angle_gamma   90.00
#
_symmetry.space_group_name_H-M   'P 1'
#
loop_
_entity.id
_entity.type
_entity.pdbx_description
1 polymer ?
#
loop_
_entity_poly.entity_id
_entity_poly.type
_entity_poly.pdbx_seq_one_letter_code
_entity_poly.pdbx_strand_id
1 'polypeptide(L)'
;MNLNELDADIIFIKNIDNVTVSSLEQEVGDYKKSLAGLLLTLQEQCFKYLRLIDENKVDEILKAEIEEFLMIQLSAVLPSDYKKYAREFQLEYLFNRLNRPLRVCGMVKNEGEPGGGPFGV
;
A
#
# COMPACT_ATOMS: atom_id res chain seq x y z
N MET A 1 -3.39 1.47 -22.30
CA MET A 1 -4.02 0.36 -21.56
C MET A 1 -4.62 0.95 -20.31
N ASN A 2 -5.92 0.75 -20.08
CA ASN A 2 -6.59 1.21 -18.86
C ASN A 2 -6.41 0.13 -17.78
N LEU A 3 -5.73 0.44 -16.67
CA LEU A 3 -5.55 -0.52 -15.58
C LEU A 3 -6.87 -1.01 -15.00
N ASN A 4 -7.93 -0.19 -15.09
CA ASN A 4 -9.25 -0.50 -14.54
C ASN A 4 -10.02 -1.56 -15.34
N GLU A 5 -9.54 -1.91 -16.54
CA GLU A 5 -10.16 -2.91 -17.42
C GLU A 5 -9.50 -4.30 -17.30
N LEU A 6 -8.44 -4.42 -16.49
CA LEU A 6 -7.73 -5.67 -16.27
C LEU A 6 -8.41 -6.48 -15.17
N ASP A 7 -8.87 -7.69 -15.50
CA ASP A 7 -9.41 -8.66 -14.55
C ASP A 7 -8.27 -9.54 -14.01
N ALA A 8 -7.62 -9.08 -12.94
CA ALA A 8 -6.52 -9.79 -12.29
C ALA A 8 -6.37 -9.39 -10.82
N ASP A 9 -6.02 -10.36 -9.96
CA ASP A 9 -5.79 -10.12 -8.52
C ASP A 9 -4.50 -9.34 -8.24
N ILE A 10 -3.45 -9.59 -9.02
CA ILE A 10 -2.14 -8.92 -8.91
C ILE A 10 -1.63 -8.57 -10.31
N ILE A 11 -1.24 -7.31 -10.49
CA ILE A 11 -0.71 -6.79 -11.76
C ILE A 11 0.74 -6.36 -11.55
N PHE A 12 1.67 -6.97 -12.29
CA PHE A 12 3.05 -6.51 -12.36
C PHE A 12 3.22 -5.51 -13.49
N ILE A 13 3.64 -4.28 -13.16
CA ILE A 13 3.91 -3.22 -14.12
C ILE A 13 5.43 -3.09 -14.29
N LYS A 14 5.91 -3.11 -15.53
CA LYS A 14 7.34 -2.98 -15.87
C LYS A 14 7.49 -1.91 -16.95
N ASN A 15 8.43 -1.00 -16.78
CA ASN A 15 8.79 -0.05 -17.84
C ASN A 15 9.43 -0.79 -19.02
N ILE A 16 9.16 -0.35 -20.25
CA ILE A 16 9.63 -0.98 -21.50
C ILE A 16 11.16 -0.90 -21.61
N ASP A 17 11.81 0.06 -20.95
CA ASP A 17 13.27 0.20 -20.98
C ASP A 17 14.00 -0.85 -20.12
N ASN A 18 13.30 -1.54 -19.21
CA ASN A 18 13.89 -2.53 -18.30
C ASN A 18 14.05 -3.93 -18.95
N VAL A 19 14.35 -4.02 -20.25
CA VAL A 19 14.63 -5.32 -20.90
C VAL A 19 15.97 -5.86 -20.39
N THR A 20 15.91 -6.83 -19.49
CA THR A 20 17.08 -7.49 -18.89
C THR A 20 17.64 -8.55 -19.82
N VAL A 21 18.97 -8.68 -19.84
CA VAL A 21 19.66 -9.84 -20.44
C VAL A 21 19.28 -11.13 -19.69
N SER A 22 19.25 -12.28 -20.38
CA SER A 22 18.71 -13.54 -19.84
C SER A 22 19.37 -14.00 -18.54
N SER A 23 20.60 -13.55 -18.27
CA SER A 23 21.36 -13.87 -17.05
C SER A 23 20.79 -13.24 -15.76
N LEU A 24 19.92 -12.22 -15.86
CA LEU A 24 19.33 -11.53 -14.70
C LEU A 24 17.84 -11.86 -14.49
N GLU A 25 17.25 -12.73 -15.31
CA GLU A 25 15.82 -13.05 -15.23
C GLU A 25 15.42 -13.69 -13.91
N GLN A 26 16.27 -14.58 -13.38
CA GLN A 26 16.01 -15.27 -12.12
C GLN A 26 15.98 -14.27 -10.95
N GLU A 27 16.97 -13.38 -10.88
CA GLU A 27 17.06 -12.36 -9.85
C GLU A 27 15.85 -11.39 -9.91
N VAL A 28 15.48 -10.93 -11.11
CA VAL A 28 14.27 -10.12 -11.31
C VAL A 28 13.01 -10.88 -10.86
N GLY A 29 12.94 -12.17 -11.14
CA GLY A 29 11.84 -13.04 -10.69
C GLY A 29 11.73 -13.09 -9.17
N ASP A 30 12.84 -13.19 -8.45
CA ASP A 30 12.85 -13.32 -7.00
C ASP A 30 12.53 -11.99 -6.30
N TYR A 31 12.96 -10.84 -6.85
CA TYR A 31 12.50 -9.53 -6.37
C TYR A 31 11.00 -9.33 -6.58
N LYS A 32 10.45 -9.75 -7.73
CA LYS A 32 9.00 -9.68 -7.99
C LYS A 32 8.21 -10.51 -6.98
N LYS A 33 8.65 -11.72 -6.68
CA LYS A 33 8.02 -12.56 -5.65
C LYS A 33 8.08 -11.90 -4.27
N SER A 34 9.23 -11.30 -3.93
CA SER A 34 9.41 -10.60 -2.65
C SER A 34 8.46 -9.40 -2.52
N LEU A 35 8.37 -8.57 -3.57
CA LEU A 35 7.42 -7.45 -3.62
C LEU A 35 5.96 -7.94 -3.57
N ALA A 36 5.62 -9.01 -4.28
CA ALA A 36 4.28 -9.58 -4.23
C ALA A 36 3.94 -10.15 -2.85
N GLY A 37 4.89 -10.80 -2.18
CA GLY A 37 4.72 -11.28 -0.81
C GLY A 37 4.48 -10.13 0.17
N LEU A 38 5.21 -9.02 0.04
CA LEU A 38 4.95 -7.82 0.82
C LEU A 38 3.56 -7.24 0.53
N LEU A 39 3.17 -7.12 -0.75
CA LEU A 39 1.86 -6.62 -1.16
C LEU A 39 0.73 -7.44 -0.52
N LEU A 40 0.82 -8.77 -0.63
CA LEU A 40 -0.17 -9.70 -0.08
C LEU A 40 -0.25 -9.59 1.45
N THR A 41 0.89 -9.51 2.12
CA THR A 41 0.94 -9.34 3.59
C THR A 41 0.22 -8.05 4.03
N LEU A 42 0.49 -6.93 3.36
CA LEU A 42 -0.16 -5.66 3.65
C LEU A 42 -1.66 -5.70 3.33
N GLN A 43 -2.05 -6.35 2.22
CA GLN A 43 -3.44 -6.50 1.80
C GLN A 43 -4.24 -7.34 2.80
N GLU A 44 -3.71 -8.49 3.23
CA GLU A 44 -4.35 -9.34 4.24
C GLU A 44 -4.61 -8.57 5.53
N GLN A 45 -3.64 -7.75 5.97
CA GLN A 45 -3.80 -6.91 7.14
C GLN A 45 -4.89 -5.84 6.92
N CYS A 46 -4.95 -5.21 5.75
CA CYS A 46 -6.03 -4.28 5.40
C CYS A 46 -7.40 -4.96 5.46
N PHE A 47 -7.55 -6.14 4.87
CA PHE A 47 -8.80 -6.90 4.90
C PHE A 47 -9.21 -7.36 6.29
N LYS A 48 -8.25 -7.67 7.17
CA LYS A 48 -8.51 -7.93 8.59
C LYS A 48 -9.11 -6.69 9.26
N TYR A 49 -8.50 -5.52 9.10
CA TYR A 49 -9.00 -4.29 9.71
C TYR A 49 -10.35 -3.84 9.13
N LEU A 50 -10.55 -3.94 7.81
CA LEU A 50 -11.82 -3.62 7.17
C LEU A 50 -12.97 -4.44 7.76
N ARG A 51 -12.78 -5.76 7.94
CA ARG A 51 -13.78 -6.64 8.58
C ARG A 51 -14.07 -6.22 10.02
N LEU A 52 -13.04 -5.88 10.80
CA LEU A 52 -13.23 -5.45 12.19
C LEU A 52 -13.99 -4.13 12.29
N ILE A 53 -13.73 -3.19 11.38
CA ILE A 53 -14.47 -1.92 11.29
C ILE A 53 -15.93 -2.18 10.91
N ASP A 54 -16.19 -2.99 9.88
CA ASP A 54 -17.53 -3.32 9.39
C ASP A 54 -18.37 -4.06 10.46
N GLU A 55 -17.74 -4.96 11.23
CA GLU A 55 -18.37 -5.65 12.35
C GLU A 55 -18.53 -4.78 13.61
N ASN A 56 -18.12 -3.50 13.58
CA ASN A 56 -18.07 -2.60 14.74
C ASN A 56 -17.27 -3.16 15.93
N LYS A 57 -16.24 -3.97 15.67
CA LYS A 57 -15.36 -4.59 16.67
C LYS A 57 -14.05 -3.84 16.85
N VAL A 58 -14.09 -2.51 16.76
CA VAL A 58 -12.92 -1.66 16.92
C VAL A 58 -13.03 -0.86 18.21
N ASP A 59 -12.16 -1.17 19.18
CA ASP A 59 -11.95 -0.35 20.38
C ASP A 59 -10.91 0.75 20.13
N GLU A 60 -10.61 1.58 21.14
CA GLU A 60 -9.65 2.68 20.98
C GLU A 60 -8.20 2.20 20.78
N ILE A 61 -7.84 1.03 21.31
CA ILE A 61 -6.49 0.46 21.17
C ILE A 61 -6.30 0.00 19.73
N LEU A 62 -7.24 -0.80 19.21
CA LEU A 62 -7.23 -1.28 17.84
C LEU A 62 -7.36 -0.11 16.85
N LYS A 63 -8.15 0.91 17.17
CA LYS A 63 -8.21 2.13 16.35
C LYS A 63 -6.85 2.82 16.25
N ALA A 64 -6.13 2.95 17.35
CA ALA A 64 -4.78 3.52 17.34
C ALA A 64 -3.79 2.64 16.54
N GLU A 65 -3.89 1.32 16.65
CA GLU A 65 -3.12 0.37 15.83
C GLU A 65 -3.39 0.56 14.34
N ILE A 66 -4.66 0.71 13.93
CA ILE A 66 -5.04 0.95 12.53
C ILE A 66 -4.50 2.30 12.03
N GLU A 67 -4.58 3.34 12.86
CA GLU A 67 -4.02 4.66 12.56
C GLU A 67 -2.50 4.57 12.33
N GLU A 68 -1.77 3.89 13.23
CA GLU A 68 -0.33 3.68 13.11
C GLU A 68 0.01 2.84 11.87
N PHE A 69 -0.74 1.76 11.61
CA PHE A 69 -0.55 0.94 10.42
C PHE A 69 -0.68 1.76 9.13
N LEU A 70 -1.71 2.61 9.02
CA LEU A 70 -1.88 3.51 7.88
C LEU A 70 -0.68 4.46 7.73
N MET A 71 -0.23 5.07 8.82
CA MET A 71 0.84 6.07 8.77
C MET A 71 2.21 5.45 8.48
N ILE A 72 2.53 4.32 9.11
CA ILE A 72 3.87 3.72 9.06
C ILE A 72 3.99 2.73 7.90
N GLN A 73 3.03 1.81 7.75
CA GLN A 73 3.13 0.74 6.74
C GLN A 73 2.64 1.21 5.37
N LEU A 74 1.60 2.06 5.33
CA LEU A 74 1.01 2.55 4.09
C LEU A 74 1.40 4.00 3.76
N SER A 75 2.28 4.61 4.57
CA SER A 75 2.77 5.98 4.37
C SER A 75 1.65 7.02 4.19
N ALA A 76 0.49 6.78 4.82
CA ALA A 76 -0.68 7.65 4.72
C ALA A 76 -0.55 8.84 5.66
N VAL A 77 -0.92 10.03 5.17
CA VAL A 77 -1.09 11.21 6.01
C VAL A 77 -2.56 11.34 6.42
N LEU A 78 -2.81 11.41 7.73
CA LEU A 78 -4.12 11.73 8.29
C LEU A 78 -4.38 13.25 8.19
N PRO A 79 -5.62 13.68 7.92
CA PRO A 79 -5.98 15.10 7.91
C PRO A 79 -5.65 15.78 9.24
N SER A 80 -5.23 17.04 9.21
CA SER A 80 -4.84 17.79 10.42
C SER A 80 -5.97 17.93 11.45
N ASP A 81 -7.21 17.90 10.98
CA ASP A 81 -8.44 17.98 11.75
C ASP A 81 -9.06 16.61 12.07
N TYR A 82 -8.45 15.50 11.64
CA TYR A 82 -8.96 14.13 11.85
C TYR A 82 -9.32 13.82 13.30
N LYS A 83 -8.50 14.27 14.26
CA LYS A 83 -8.75 14.05 15.69
C LYS A 83 -9.98 14.81 16.23
N LYS A 84 -10.49 15.80 15.49
CA LYS A 84 -11.72 16.54 15.83
C LYS A 84 -12.98 15.85 15.35
N TYR A 85 -12.86 14.87 14.45
CA TYR A 85 -14.01 14.14 13.93
C TYR A 85 -14.63 13.28 15.03
N ALA A 86 -15.95 13.10 14.97
CA ALA A 86 -16.61 12.09 15.81
C ALA A 86 -16.08 10.69 15.45
N ARG A 87 -16.14 9.76 16.40
CA ARG A 87 -15.57 8.42 16.25
C ARG A 87 -16.07 7.69 15.00
N GLU A 88 -17.36 7.82 14.70
CA GLU A 88 -17.98 7.23 13.50
C GLU A 88 -17.29 7.70 12.21
N PHE A 89 -17.09 9.01 12.06
CA PHE A 89 -16.40 9.59 10.89
C PHE A 89 -14.91 9.25 10.86
N GLN A 90 -14.27 9.05 12.02
CA GLN A 90 -12.90 8.54 12.07
C GLN A 90 -12.83 7.11 11.53
N LEU A 91 -13.71 6.22 11.98
CA LEU A 91 -13.77 4.84 11.50
C LEU A 91 -14.11 4.77 10.02
N GLU A 92 -15.06 5.59 9.55
CA GLU A 92 -15.38 5.72 8.13
C GLU A 92 -14.17 6.19 7.32
N TYR A 93 -13.41 7.16 7.83
CA TYR A 93 -12.19 7.62 7.19
C TYR A 93 -11.15 6.49 7.09
N LEU A 94 -10.90 5.76 8.19
CA LEU A 94 -9.97 4.64 8.21
C LEU A 94 -10.41 3.54 7.22
N PHE A 95 -11.68 3.18 7.22
CA PHE A 95 -12.25 2.22 6.27
C PHE A 95 -12.00 2.64 4.82
N ASN A 96 -12.31 3.89 4.49
CA ASN A 96 -12.12 4.41 3.13
C ASN A 96 -10.64 4.50 2.71
N ARG A 97 -9.71 4.63 3.67
CA ARG A 97 -8.26 4.60 3.37
C ARG A 97 -7.75 3.18 3.13
N LEU A 98 -8.26 2.21 3.89
CA LEU A 98 -7.90 0.79 3.76
C LEU A 98 -8.56 0.13 2.55
N ASN A 99 -9.80 0.53 2.19
CA ASN A 99 -10.57 -0.02 1.08
C ASN A 99 -10.15 0.59 -0.26
N ARG A 100 -8.88 0.43 -0.62
CA ARG A 100 -8.29 0.96 -1.85
C ARG A 100 -7.30 -0.04 -2.45
N PRO A 101 -7.06 -0.01 -3.77
CA PRO A 101 -6.00 -0.79 -4.38
C PRO A 101 -4.64 -0.43 -3.76
N LEU A 102 -3.88 -1.44 -3.34
CA LEU A 102 -2.51 -1.27 -2.84
C LEU A 102 -1.50 -1.34 -3.98
N ARG A 103 -0.42 -0.56 -3.83
CA ARG A 103 0.71 -0.56 -4.76
C ARG A 103 2.00 -0.64 -3.96
N VAL A 104 2.91 -1.49 -4.39
CA VAL A 104 4.27 -1.58 -3.84
C VAL A 104 5.27 -1.47 -4.98
N CYS A 105 6.44 -0.90 -4.72
CA CYS A 105 7.51 -0.82 -5.70
C CYS A 105 8.87 -1.02 -5.03
N GLY A 106 9.80 -1.61 -5.77
CA GLY A 106 11.21 -1.59 -5.39
C GLY A 106 11.79 -0.24 -5.77
N MET A 107 12.45 0.42 -4.81
CA MET A 107 13.15 1.67 -5.03
C MET A 107 14.66 1.45 -4.82
N VAL A 108 15.48 2.08 -5.65
CA VAL A 108 16.92 2.15 -5.41
C VAL A 108 17.15 3.27 -4.38
N LYS A 109 18.04 3.03 -3.42
CA LYS A 109 18.40 4.04 -2.42
C LYS A 109 18.93 5.28 -3.15
N ASN A 110 18.38 6.45 -2.83
CA ASN A 110 18.91 7.70 -3.37
C ASN A 110 20.26 7.99 -2.69
N GLU A 111 21.33 8.03 -3.47
CA GLU A 111 22.71 8.28 -3.00
C GLU A 111 23.11 9.77 -3.02
N GLY A 112 22.14 10.69 -3.20
CA GLY A 112 22.36 12.13 -3.24
C GLY A 112 22.42 12.71 -4.66
N GLU A 113 22.15 11.89 -5.67
CA GLU A 113 22.07 12.31 -7.06
C GLU A 113 20.76 13.09 -7.32
N PRO A 114 20.79 14.16 -8.15
CA PRO A 114 19.60 14.91 -8.52
C PRO A 114 18.69 14.07 -9.42
N GLY A 115 17.79 13.28 -8.81
CA GLY A 115 16.78 12.46 -9.47
C GLY A 115 16.63 11.08 -8.80
N GLY A 116 15.40 10.54 -8.76
CA GLY A 116 15.11 9.19 -8.24
C GLY A 116 14.33 9.11 -6.93
N GLY A 117 13.95 10.24 -6.34
CA GLY A 117 13.00 10.27 -5.21
C GLY A 117 11.57 9.95 -5.67
N PRO A 118 10.71 9.39 -4.79
CA PRO A 118 9.30 9.19 -5.10
C PRO A 118 8.64 10.53 -5.44
N PHE A 119 8.13 10.64 -6.66
CA PHE A 119 7.39 11.82 -7.12
C PHE A 119 5.95 11.70 -6.64
N GLY A 120 5.58 12.48 -5.63
CA GLY A 120 4.20 12.59 -5.15
C GLY A 120 3.45 13.65 -5.97
N VAL A 121 2.39 13.25 -6.67
CA VAL A 121 1.34 14.14 -7.21
C VAL A 121 0.11 14.10 -6.33
#